data_AF-A0A7J2S6S5-F1
#
_entry.id   AF-A0A7J2S6S5-F1
#
_cell.length_a   1.000
_cell.length_b   1.000
_cell.length_c   1.000
_cell.angle_alpha   90.00
_cell.angle_beta   90.00
_cell.angle_gamma   90.00
#
_symmetry.space_group_name_H-M   'P 1'
#
loop_
_entity.id
_entity.type
_entity.pdbx_description
1 polymer ?
#
loop_
_entity_poly.entity_id
_entity_poly.type
_entity_poly.pdbx_seq_one_letter_code
_entity_poly.pdbx_strand_id
1 'polypeptide(L)'
;MNEDEIRKERIRGLLTPDVLVCKDCREKYKEEVSCSSCGINMLDPGYKGMVYECPICGKLYCENCWKKAEGVKQESKGIFH
;
A
#
# COMPACT_ATOMS: atom_id res chain seq x y z
N MET A 1 19.98 -27.61 10.57
CA MET A 1 19.43 -26.28 10.91
C MET A 1 20.02 -25.87 12.24
N ASN A 2 20.68 -24.72 12.29
CA ASN A 2 21.42 -24.28 13.47
C ASN A 2 20.46 -23.65 14.50
N GLU A 3 20.64 -23.89 15.80
CA GLU A 3 19.73 -23.34 16.83
C GLU A 3 19.66 -21.81 16.80
N ASP A 4 20.76 -21.16 16.43
CA ASP A 4 20.84 -19.71 16.20
C ASP A 4 19.97 -19.23 15.04
N GLU A 5 19.78 -20.04 13.99
CA GLU A 5 18.90 -19.69 12.87
C GLU A 5 17.44 -19.75 13.30
N ILE A 6 17.05 -20.82 14.01
CA ILE A 6 15.69 -20.99 14.53
C ILE A 6 15.33 -19.85 15.49
N ARG A 7 16.28 -19.43 16.33
CA ARG A 7 16.08 -18.32 17.26
C ARG A 7 15.92 -16.99 16.52
N LYS A 8 16.74 -16.74 15.48
CA LYS A 8 16.63 -15.54 14.64
C LYS A 8 15.30 -15.50 13.86
N GLU A 9 14.82 -16.63 13.37
CA GLU A 9 13.53 -16.72 12.68
C GLU A 9 12.34 -16.47 13.62
N ARG A 10 12.37 -17.03 14.84
CA ARG A 10 11.36 -16.75 15.87
C ARG A 10 11.33 -15.27 16.26
N ILE A 11 12.51 -14.67 16.43
CA ILE A 11 12.63 -13.24 16.74
C ILE A 11 12.10 -12.39 15.58
N ARG A 12 12.39 -12.75 14.32
CA ARG A 12 11.81 -12.09 13.14
C ARG A 12 10.29 -12.20 13.11
N GLY A 13 9.70 -13.37 13.35
CA GLY A 13 8.23 -13.52 13.38
C GLY A 13 7.53 -12.76 14.52
N LEU A 14 8.26 -12.44 15.60
CA LEU A 14 7.75 -11.62 16.70
C LEU A 14 7.93 -10.10 16.48
N LEU A 15 9.02 -9.68 15.85
CA LEU A 15 9.36 -8.26 15.61
C LEU A 15 8.74 -7.70 14.33
N THR A 16 8.49 -8.57 13.35
CA THR A 16 7.59 -8.31 12.24
C THR A 16 6.36 -9.18 12.49
N PRO A 17 5.38 -8.74 13.29
CA PRO A 17 4.04 -9.22 13.02
C PRO A 17 3.79 -8.79 11.57
N ASP A 18 3.75 -9.75 10.66
CA ASP A 18 2.95 -9.56 9.45
C ASP A 18 1.61 -9.09 10.01
N VAL A 19 1.31 -7.79 9.90
CA VAL A 19 0.00 -7.27 10.30
C VAL A 19 -0.95 -7.75 9.22
N LEU A 20 -1.17 -9.07 9.23
CA LEU A 20 -2.19 -9.77 8.49
C LEU A 20 -3.47 -9.32 9.15
N VAL A 21 -4.04 -8.29 8.57
CA VAL A 21 -5.42 -7.92 8.83
C VAL A 21 -6.23 -9.19 8.63
N CYS A 22 -6.93 -9.65 9.67
CA CYS A 22 -7.72 -10.87 9.58
C CYS A 22 -8.75 -10.75 8.44
N LYS A 23 -9.23 -11.89 7.93
CA LYS A 23 -10.19 -11.89 6.83
C LYS A 23 -11.40 -11.00 7.12
N ASP A 24 -11.91 -11.04 8.35
CA ASP A 24 -13.07 -10.27 8.77
C ASP A 24 -12.80 -8.76 8.73
N CYS A 25 -11.63 -8.30 9.19
CA CYS A 25 -11.25 -6.89 9.09
C CYS A 25 -11.02 -6.49 7.62
N ARG A 26 -10.46 -7.36 6.78
CA ARG A 26 -10.29 -7.07 5.34
C ARG A 26 -11.62 -6.93 4.62
N GLU A 27 -12.62 -7.71 5.00
CA GLU A 27 -13.98 -7.61 4.44
C GLU A 27 -14.70 -6.38 4.99
N LYS A 28 -14.60 -6.12 6.30
CA LYS A 28 -15.23 -4.99 6.97
C LYS A 28 -14.74 -3.64 6.43
N TYR A 29 -13.43 -3.48 6.26
CA TYR A 29 -12.82 -2.22 5.83
C TYR A 29 -12.55 -2.17 4.32
N LYS A 30 -13.02 -3.15 3.55
CA LYS A 30 -12.72 -3.30 2.12
C LYS A 30 -12.99 -2.01 1.34
N GLU A 31 -14.13 -1.38 1.58
CA GLU A 31 -14.55 -0.18 0.84
C GLU A 31 -13.70 1.04 1.20
N GLU A 32 -13.33 1.17 2.47
CA GLU A 32 -12.53 2.28 2.99
C GLU A 32 -11.07 2.21 2.50
N VAL A 33 -10.53 0.99 2.35
CA VAL A 33 -9.12 0.75 2.01
C VAL A 33 -8.91 0.32 0.56
N SER A 34 -9.94 0.46 -0.28
CA SER A 34 -9.83 0.23 -1.71
C SER A 34 -9.37 1.49 -2.42
N CYS A 35 -8.54 1.32 -3.44
CA CYS A 35 -8.12 2.43 -4.29
C CYS A 35 -9.36 3.08 -4.93
N SER A 36 -9.54 4.37 -4.72
CA SER A 36 -10.69 5.11 -5.26
C SER A 36 -10.71 5.21 -6.79
N SER A 37 -9.62 4.83 -7.46
CA SER A 37 -9.51 4.85 -8.93
C SER A 37 -9.71 3.49 -9.57
N CYS A 38 -9.17 2.41 -9.00
CA CYS A 38 -9.21 1.08 -9.62
C CYS A 38 -9.86 -0.01 -8.76
N GLY A 39 -10.24 0.30 -7.51
CA GLY A 39 -10.92 -0.63 -6.61
C GLY A 39 -10.05 -1.74 -6.02
N ILE A 40 -8.72 -1.73 -6.23
CA ILE A 40 -7.83 -2.72 -5.61
C ILE A 40 -7.85 -2.58 -4.10
N ASN A 41 -8.00 -3.69 -3.39
CA ASN A 41 -7.91 -3.73 -1.93
C ASN A 41 -6.44 -3.63 -1.51
N MET A 42 -6.08 -2.55 -0.82
CA MET A 42 -4.70 -2.27 -0.41
C MET A 42 -4.32 -2.93 0.92
N LEU A 43 -5.27 -3.59 1.61
CA LEU A 43 -5.02 -4.49 2.75
C LEU A 43 -4.90 -5.96 2.34
N ASP A 44 -5.01 -6.27 1.04
CA ASP A 44 -4.81 -7.63 0.56
C ASP A 44 -3.35 -8.06 0.78
N PRO A 45 -3.08 -9.27 1.32
CA PRO A 45 -1.72 -9.77 1.49
C PRO A 45 -0.90 -9.83 0.19
N GLY A 46 -1.56 -9.88 -0.97
CA GLY A 46 -0.93 -9.81 -2.29
C GLY A 46 -0.55 -8.40 -2.74
N TYR A 47 -1.03 -7.35 -2.06
CA TYR A 47 -0.68 -5.98 -2.36
C TYR A 47 0.69 -5.61 -1.77
N LYS A 48 1.64 -5.24 -2.63
CA LYS A 48 3.03 -4.88 -2.23
C LYS A 48 3.40 -3.43 -2.52
N GLY A 49 2.44 -2.63 -3.00
CA GLY A 49 2.68 -1.23 -3.35
C GLY A 49 2.52 -0.28 -2.17
N MET A 50 2.91 0.96 -2.36
CA MET A 50 2.61 2.04 -1.41
C MET A 50 1.14 2.46 -1.47
N VAL A 51 0.59 2.94 -0.36
CA VAL A 51 -0.76 3.53 -0.28
C VAL A 51 -0.61 5.04 -0.12
N TYR A 52 -1.32 5.80 -0.94
CA TYR A 52 -1.30 7.25 -0.92
C TYR A 52 -2.67 7.79 -0.55
N GLU A 53 -2.70 8.81 0.32
CA GLU A 53 -3.90 9.55 0.65
C GLU A 53 -3.85 10.92 -0.03
N CYS A 54 -4.93 11.30 -0.71
CA CYS A 54 -5.01 12.63 -1.30
C CYS A 54 -5.29 13.68 -0.20
N PRO A 55 -4.43 14.68 0.00
CA PRO A 55 -4.60 15.68 1.06
C PRO A 55 -5.80 16.62 0.85
N ILE A 56 -6.42 16.60 -0.34
CA ILE A 56 -7.56 17.47 -0.68
C ILE A 56 -8.88 16.76 -0.43
N CYS A 57 -9.00 15.50 -0.86
CA CYS A 57 -10.26 14.76 -0.81
C CYS A 57 -10.27 13.59 0.17
N GLY A 58 -9.15 13.29 0.85
CA GLY A 58 -9.02 12.20 1.82
C GLY A 58 -9.11 10.79 1.22
N LYS A 59 -9.17 10.68 -0.11
CA LYS A 59 -9.30 9.38 -0.79
C LYS A 59 -7.97 8.65 -0.86
N LEU A 60 -8.02 7.32 -0.75
CA LEU A 60 -6.86 6.45 -0.87
C LEU A 60 -6.66 5.98 -2.31
N TYR A 61 -5.39 5.87 -2.70
CA TYR A 61 -4.95 5.47 -4.04
C TYR A 61 -3.79 4.48 -3.94
N CYS A 62 -3.82 3.47 -4.80
CA CYS A 62 -2.68 2.58 -4.96
C CYS A 62 -1.53 3.28 -5.68
N GLU A 63 -0.31 2.80 -5.48
CA GLU A 63 0.91 3.37 -6.05
C GLU A 63 0.82 3.58 -7.57
N ASN A 64 0.23 2.63 -8.30
CA ASN A 64 0.09 2.74 -9.75
C ASN A 64 -0.86 3.86 -10.17
N CYS A 65 -2.01 4.01 -9.49
CA CYS A 65 -2.96 5.09 -9.79
C CYS A 65 -2.41 6.44 -9.36
N TRP A 66 -1.70 6.50 -8.24
CA TRP A 66 -1.02 7.71 -7.78
C TRP A 66 0.05 8.16 -8.76
N LYS A 67 0.96 7.26 -9.18
CA LYS A 67 1.99 7.56 -10.18
C LYS A 67 1.41 7.97 -11.53
N LYS A 68 0.28 7.39 -11.95
CA LYS A 68 -0.43 7.84 -13.16
C LYS A 68 -0.94 9.28 -13.01
N ALA A 69 -1.52 9.62 -11.87
CA ALA A 69 -2.01 10.97 -11.58
C ALA A 69 -0.85 11.98 -11.48
N GLU A 70 0.28 11.60 -10.88
CA GLU A 70 1.48 12.45 -10.79
C GLU A 70 2.26 12.54 -12.10
N GLY A 71 2.29 11.47 -12.89
CA GLY A 71 2.97 11.39 -14.18
C GLY A 71 2.40 12.35 -15.24
N VAL A 72 1.17 12.84 -15.04
CA VAL A 72 0.59 13.95 -15.84
C VAL A 72 1.30 15.29 -15.58
N LYS A 73 2.09 15.43 -14.50
CA LYS A 73 2.80 16.69 -14.19
C LYS A 73 4.19 16.83 -14.81
N GLN A 74 4.69 15.85 -15.59
CA GLN A 74 6.02 15.94 -16.23
C GLN A 74 6.02 16.42 -17.69
N GLU A 75 5.02 17.19 -18.14
CA GLU A 75 5.08 17.91 -19.44
C GLU A 75 4.62 19.37 -19.34
N SER A 76 5.11 20.10 -18.34
CA SER A 76 5.15 21.57 -18.40
C SER A 76 6.46 22.10 -17.83
N LYS A 77 7.58 21.57 -18.34
CA LYS A 77 8.84 22.33 -18.33
C LYS A 77 8.70 23.45 -19.36
N GLY A 78 8.88 24.67 -18.88
CA GLY A 78 8.45 25.89 -19.53
C GLY A 78 9.00 26.11 -20.93
N ILE A 79 8.15 26.72 -21.75
CA ILE A 79 8.56 27.62 -22.83
C ILE A 79 7.69 28.87 -22.64
N PHE A 80 8.22 29.85 -21.92
CA PHE A 80 7.78 31.24 -22.11
C PHE A 80 8.64 31.78 -23.26
N HIS A 81 7.98 32.16 -24.35
CA HIS A 81 8.56 32.86 -25.49
C HIS A 81 8.77 34.34 -25.15
#